data_AF-A0A075LUG6-F1
#
_entry.id   AF-A0A075LUG6-F1
#
_cell.length_a   1.000
_cell.length_b   1.000
_cell.length_c   1.000
_cell.angle_alpha   90.00
_cell.angle_beta   90.00
_cell.angle_gamma   90.00
#
_symmetry.space_group_name_H-M   'P 1'
#
loop_
_entity.id
_entity.type
_entity.pdbx_description
1 polymer ?
#
loop_
_entity_poly.entity_id
_entity_poly.type
_entity_poly.pdbx_seq_one_letter_code
_entity_poly.pdbx_strand_id
1 'polypeptide(L)'
;MEIGEFRELISKADELHQNFGKKFAKLFEPGIVSHVEDLRGILHELYSLAEEKFNISSQIYKAAFIYGLENEAKELQKNEHQMKFRLEEVLAALTSALESYSERTKLNSTLQRLLQFYRVYDYSAHRALQALSAEVEGLTLIGRSEKEKKLPGGILERINKISKLEEDFNTLLRFTYHLYTHPSWVHKVEEALREWHSMGLLWVEARNVEKKSGVERDSASEILEGLMLIGLVEKKMRGGESVYKLRGFGEDKGNI
;
A
#
# COMPACT_ATOMS: atom_id res chain seq x y z
N MET A 1 -11.24 -7.93 -13.67
CA MET A 1 -10.27 -9.03 -13.76
C MET A 1 -10.18 -9.63 -12.39
N GLU A 2 -10.32 -10.94 -12.29
CA GLU A 2 -10.26 -11.64 -11.00
C GLU A 2 -8.81 -11.82 -10.54
N ILE A 3 -8.62 -12.06 -9.23
CA ILE A 3 -7.28 -12.19 -8.64
C ILE A 3 -6.51 -13.39 -9.22
N GLY A 4 -7.22 -14.44 -9.65
CA GLY A 4 -6.64 -15.60 -10.33
C GLY A 4 -6.04 -15.23 -11.69
N GLU A 5 -6.80 -14.52 -12.51
CA GLU A 5 -6.35 -14.00 -13.81
C GLU A 5 -5.16 -13.03 -13.64
N PHE A 6 -5.19 -12.21 -12.59
CA PHE A 6 -4.08 -11.31 -12.27
C PHE A 6 -2.79 -12.04 -11.90
N ARG A 7 -2.91 -13.12 -11.11
CA ARG A 7 -1.79 -14.00 -10.77
C ARG A 7 -1.18 -14.64 -12.02
N GLU A 8 -2.02 -15.11 -12.95
CA GLU A 8 -1.56 -15.70 -14.21
C GLU A 8 -0.79 -14.68 -15.06
N LEU A 9 -1.24 -13.43 -15.12
CA LEU A 9 -0.52 -12.37 -15.84
C LEU A 9 0.88 -12.11 -15.24
N ILE A 10 1.00 -12.08 -13.91
CA ILE A 10 2.29 -11.89 -13.24
C ILE A 10 3.20 -13.09 -13.47
N SER A 11 2.67 -14.31 -13.38
CA SER A 11 3.43 -15.53 -13.69
C SER A 11 3.94 -15.52 -15.13
N LYS A 12 3.08 -15.14 -16.09
CA LYS A 12 3.47 -15.01 -17.50
C LYS A 12 4.55 -13.94 -17.70
N ALA A 13 4.47 -12.82 -16.98
CA ALA A 13 5.49 -11.78 -17.04
C ALA A 13 6.85 -12.26 -16.50
N ASP A 14 6.87 -13.06 -15.44
CA ASP A 14 8.10 -13.66 -14.91
C ASP A 14 8.71 -14.68 -15.88
N GLU A 15 7.90 -15.55 -16.49
CA GLU A 15 8.36 -16.48 -17.52
C GLU A 15 8.99 -15.76 -18.71
N LEU A 16 8.34 -14.70 -19.22
CA LEU A 16 8.92 -13.86 -20.26
C LEU A 16 10.20 -13.16 -19.80
N HIS A 17 10.28 -12.77 -18.54
CA HIS A 17 11.49 -12.15 -17.98
C HIS A 17 12.68 -13.12 -17.99
N GLN A 18 12.47 -14.36 -17.55
CA GLN A 18 13.49 -15.40 -17.62
C GLN A 18 13.89 -15.74 -19.05
N ASN A 19 12.93 -15.85 -19.97
CA ASN A 19 13.20 -16.12 -21.38
C ASN A 19 13.98 -14.98 -22.05
N PHE A 20 13.64 -13.74 -21.74
CA PHE A 20 14.40 -12.58 -22.17
C PHE A 20 15.85 -12.64 -21.68
N GLY A 21 16.08 -12.92 -20.40
CA GLY A 21 17.43 -13.05 -19.84
C GLY A 21 18.28 -14.13 -20.53
N LYS A 22 17.68 -15.32 -20.76
CA LYS A 22 18.34 -16.41 -21.52
C LYS A 22 18.72 -15.99 -22.94
N LYS A 23 17.86 -15.23 -23.62
CA LYS A 23 18.15 -14.74 -24.97
C LYS A 23 19.18 -13.60 -24.94
N PHE A 24 19.11 -12.73 -23.95
CA PHE A 24 20.01 -11.59 -23.80
C PHE A 24 21.44 -12.06 -23.52
N ALA A 25 21.61 -13.16 -22.79
CA ALA A 25 22.91 -13.78 -22.54
C ALA A 25 23.72 -14.07 -23.84
N LYS A 26 23.04 -14.33 -24.96
CA LYS A 26 23.68 -14.54 -26.26
C LYS A 26 24.45 -13.33 -26.78
N LEU A 27 24.11 -12.11 -26.33
CA LEU A 27 24.83 -10.89 -26.69
C LEU A 27 26.24 -10.83 -26.07
N PHE A 28 26.53 -11.67 -25.07
CA PHE A 28 27.86 -11.79 -24.47
C PHE A 28 28.72 -12.89 -25.10
N GLU A 29 28.18 -13.65 -26.06
CA GLU A 29 28.93 -14.71 -26.72
C GLU A 29 30.08 -14.12 -27.57
N PRO A 30 31.30 -14.68 -27.48
CA PRO A 30 32.45 -14.19 -28.24
C PRO A 30 32.17 -14.19 -29.75
N GLY A 31 32.44 -13.08 -30.41
CA GLY A 31 32.30 -12.96 -31.87
C GLY A 31 30.90 -12.61 -32.37
N ILE A 32 29.87 -12.60 -31.52
CA ILE A 32 28.49 -12.30 -31.95
C ILE A 32 28.35 -10.88 -32.54
N VAL A 33 29.11 -9.93 -31.99
CA VAL A 33 29.12 -8.52 -32.44
C VAL A 33 29.83 -8.37 -33.80
N SER A 34 30.65 -9.35 -34.18
CA SER A 34 31.38 -9.37 -35.46
C SER A 34 30.55 -9.95 -36.62
N HIS A 35 29.47 -10.68 -36.32
CA HIS A 35 28.55 -11.25 -37.30
C HIS A 35 27.23 -10.48 -37.31
N VAL A 36 27.11 -9.51 -38.22
CA VAL A 36 25.96 -8.58 -38.29
C VAL A 36 24.62 -9.29 -38.45
N GLU A 37 24.55 -10.38 -39.21
CA GLU A 37 23.31 -11.15 -39.39
C GLU A 37 22.88 -11.89 -38.12
N ASP A 38 23.82 -12.52 -37.41
CA ASP A 38 23.57 -13.19 -36.14
C ASP A 38 23.13 -12.20 -35.06
N LEU A 39 23.82 -11.05 -34.98
CA LEU A 39 23.45 -9.95 -34.09
C LEU A 39 22.05 -9.42 -34.40
N ARG A 40 21.72 -9.26 -35.69
CA ARG A 40 20.39 -8.81 -36.13
C ARG A 40 19.30 -9.77 -35.68
N GLY A 41 19.51 -11.08 -35.88
CA GLY A 41 18.56 -12.12 -35.47
C GLY A 41 18.29 -12.08 -33.97
N ILE A 42 19.35 -12.03 -33.16
CA ILE A 42 19.21 -11.97 -31.69
C ILE A 42 18.47 -10.70 -31.25
N LEU A 43 18.81 -9.54 -31.82
CA LEU A 43 18.17 -8.27 -31.46
C LEU A 43 16.69 -8.22 -31.86
N HIS A 44 16.30 -8.80 -33.00
CA HIS A 44 14.89 -8.88 -33.41
C HIS A 44 14.08 -9.75 -32.44
N GLU A 45 14.63 -10.89 -32.04
CA GLU A 45 13.97 -11.76 -31.06
C GLU A 45 13.86 -11.10 -29.68
N LEU A 46 14.92 -10.41 -29.23
CA LEU A 46 14.88 -9.63 -27.98
C LEU A 46 13.83 -8.52 -28.04
N TYR A 47 13.73 -7.81 -29.17
CA TYR A 47 12.73 -6.76 -29.34
C TYR A 47 11.31 -7.33 -29.32
N SER A 48 11.06 -8.45 -29.98
CA SER A 48 9.76 -9.14 -29.94
C SER A 48 9.37 -9.53 -28.52
N LEU A 49 10.31 -10.07 -27.73
CA LEU A 49 10.08 -10.38 -26.32
C LEU A 49 9.84 -9.12 -25.48
N ALA A 50 10.60 -8.05 -25.70
CA ALA A 50 10.42 -6.78 -24.99
C ALA A 50 9.05 -6.15 -25.28
N GLU A 51 8.55 -6.27 -26.51
CA GLU A 51 7.22 -5.82 -26.88
C GLU A 51 6.13 -6.63 -26.17
N GLU A 52 6.25 -7.96 -26.11
CA GLU A 52 5.31 -8.80 -25.36
C GLU A 52 5.34 -8.45 -23.85
N LYS A 53 6.53 -8.30 -23.27
CA LYS A 53 6.70 -7.89 -21.86
C LYS A 53 6.10 -6.51 -21.58
N PHE A 54 6.25 -5.55 -22.48
CA PHE A 54 5.61 -4.23 -22.35
C PHE A 54 4.08 -4.33 -22.40
N ASN A 55 3.54 -5.17 -23.30
CA ASN A 55 2.10 -5.38 -23.42
C ASN A 55 1.53 -6.04 -22.15
N ILE A 56 2.21 -7.05 -21.59
CA ILE A 56 1.78 -7.71 -20.36
C ILE A 56 1.92 -6.78 -19.16
N SER A 57 3.05 -6.09 -19.00
CA SER A 57 3.22 -5.14 -17.89
C SER A 57 2.20 -4.00 -17.93
N SER A 58 1.75 -3.58 -19.12
CA SER A 58 0.65 -2.62 -19.26
C SER A 58 -0.70 -3.18 -18.82
N GLN A 59 -0.96 -4.48 -19.05
CA GLN A 59 -2.15 -5.14 -18.53
C GLN A 59 -2.08 -5.29 -17.01
N ILE A 60 -0.92 -5.68 -16.48
CA ILE A 60 -0.65 -5.75 -15.03
C ILE A 60 -0.88 -4.38 -14.39
N TYR A 61 -0.35 -3.30 -14.97
CA TYR A 61 -0.53 -1.96 -14.43
C TYR A 61 -2.00 -1.52 -14.36
N LYS A 62 -2.77 -1.76 -15.42
CA LYS A 62 -4.22 -1.46 -15.42
C LYS A 62 -4.97 -2.24 -14.34
N ALA A 63 -4.57 -3.49 -14.12
CA ALA A 63 -5.20 -4.36 -13.13
C ALA A 63 -4.79 -4.06 -11.69
N ALA A 64 -3.54 -3.67 -11.47
CA ALA A 64 -2.96 -3.40 -10.16
C ALA A 64 -3.71 -2.29 -9.41
N PHE A 65 -4.34 -1.36 -10.13
CA PHE A 65 -5.19 -0.30 -9.55
C PHE A 65 -6.33 -0.86 -8.70
N ILE A 66 -6.91 -2.00 -9.08
CA ILE A 66 -8.02 -2.62 -8.34
C ILE A 66 -7.54 -3.14 -6.97
N TYR A 67 -6.26 -3.47 -6.86
CA TYR A 67 -5.67 -4.15 -5.71
C TYR A 67 -4.71 -3.28 -4.90
N GLY A 68 -4.56 -1.99 -5.26
CA GLY A 68 -3.65 -1.05 -4.57
C GLY A 68 -2.16 -1.37 -4.76
N LEU A 69 -1.80 -1.97 -5.90
CA LEU A 69 -0.43 -2.41 -6.22
C LEU A 69 0.22 -1.54 -7.32
N GLU A 70 -0.21 -0.29 -7.46
CA GLU A 70 0.16 0.55 -8.60
C GLU A 70 1.65 0.87 -8.65
N ASN A 71 2.31 1.00 -7.49
CA ASN A 71 3.71 1.44 -7.44
C ASN A 71 4.65 0.41 -8.08
N GLU A 72 4.52 -0.85 -7.67
CA GLU A 72 5.31 -1.97 -8.18
C GLU A 72 4.98 -2.22 -9.65
N ALA A 73 3.70 -2.16 -10.03
CA ALA A 73 3.27 -2.36 -11.41
C ALA A 73 3.72 -1.24 -12.35
N LYS A 74 3.75 0.01 -11.87
CA LYS A 74 4.25 1.17 -12.60
C LYS A 74 5.76 1.07 -12.83
N GLU A 75 6.52 0.68 -11.80
CA GLU A 75 7.96 0.47 -11.95
C GLU A 75 8.26 -0.68 -12.91
N LEU A 76 7.49 -1.79 -12.87
CA LEU A 76 7.62 -2.86 -13.87
C LEU A 76 7.38 -2.34 -15.29
N GLN A 77 6.26 -1.66 -15.54
CA GLN A 77 5.91 -1.13 -16.87
C GLN A 77 6.97 -0.14 -17.38
N LYS A 78 7.46 0.74 -16.52
CA LYS A 78 8.52 1.71 -16.83
C LYS A 78 9.81 1.00 -17.24
N ASN A 79 10.22 -0.05 -16.53
CA ASN A 79 11.41 -0.82 -16.86
C ASN A 79 11.26 -1.52 -18.22
N GLU A 80 10.11 -2.14 -18.49
CA GLU A 80 9.85 -2.81 -19.78
C GLU A 80 9.82 -1.81 -20.95
N HIS A 81 9.21 -0.64 -20.74
CA HIS A 81 9.23 0.45 -21.74
C HIS A 81 10.66 0.91 -22.05
N GLN A 82 11.48 1.12 -21.02
CA GLN A 82 12.86 1.54 -21.21
C GLN A 82 13.68 0.47 -21.96
N MET A 83 13.54 -0.81 -21.61
CA MET A 83 14.24 -1.88 -22.32
C MET A 83 13.82 -1.99 -23.79
N LYS A 84 12.51 -1.93 -24.07
CA LYS A 84 11.99 -1.89 -25.45
C LYS A 84 12.63 -0.75 -26.24
N PHE A 85 12.61 0.47 -25.69
CA PHE A 85 13.19 1.65 -26.35
C PHE A 85 14.69 1.50 -26.61
N ARG A 86 15.46 0.95 -25.66
CA ARG A 86 16.90 0.69 -25.86
C ARG A 86 17.16 -0.30 -26.99
N LEU A 87 16.33 -1.33 -27.12
CA LEU A 87 16.44 -2.29 -28.23
C LEU A 87 16.09 -1.64 -29.58
N GLU A 88 15.09 -0.76 -29.63
CA GLU A 88 14.77 0.05 -30.82
C GLU A 88 15.95 0.92 -31.24
N GLU A 89 16.61 1.59 -30.29
CA GLU A 89 17.81 2.41 -30.56
C GLU A 89 18.94 1.58 -31.19
N VAL A 90 19.18 0.37 -30.68
CA VAL A 90 20.22 -0.53 -31.21
C VAL A 90 19.84 -1.05 -32.59
N LEU A 91 18.58 -1.44 -32.81
CA LEU A 91 18.10 -1.90 -34.12
C LEU A 91 18.18 -0.80 -35.19
N ALA A 92 17.83 0.44 -34.83
CA ALA A 92 17.96 1.59 -35.71
C ALA A 92 19.43 1.83 -36.09
N ALA A 93 20.35 1.80 -35.11
CA ALA A 93 21.78 1.95 -35.36
C ALA A 93 22.38 0.79 -36.15
N LEU A 94 21.85 -0.43 -36.01
CA LEU A 94 22.28 -1.59 -36.79
C LEU A 94 21.96 -1.44 -38.28
N THR A 95 20.85 -0.77 -38.59
CA THR A 95 20.39 -0.55 -39.97
C THR A 95 21.36 0.37 -40.72
N SER A 96 21.90 1.41 -40.05
CA SER A 96 22.86 2.36 -40.64
C SER A 96 24.32 1.92 -40.52
N ALA A 97 24.63 0.88 -39.73
CA ALA A 97 26.01 0.48 -39.43
C ALA A 97 26.84 0.01 -40.64
N LEU A 98 26.21 -0.31 -41.77
CA LEU A 98 26.91 -0.68 -43.00
C LEU A 98 27.32 0.53 -43.86
N GLU A 99 26.81 1.73 -43.56
CA GLU A 99 26.96 2.92 -44.41
C GLU A 99 28.29 3.64 -44.20
N SER A 100 28.85 3.62 -42.99
CA SER A 100 30.12 4.30 -42.69
C SER A 100 30.80 3.82 -41.40
N TYR A 101 32.08 4.16 -41.23
CA TYR A 101 32.83 3.91 -39.99
C TYR A 101 32.23 4.65 -38.78
N SER A 102 31.70 5.86 -38.97
CA SER A 102 31.04 6.61 -37.90
C SER A 102 29.76 5.91 -37.43
N GLU A 103 28.97 5.34 -38.33
CA GLU A 103 27.76 4.59 -37.98
C GLU A 103 28.10 3.27 -37.25
N ARG A 104 29.18 2.57 -37.63
CA ARG A 104 29.67 1.42 -36.85
C ARG A 104 30.06 1.79 -35.42
N THR A 105 30.71 2.93 -35.24
CA THR A 105 31.10 3.43 -33.92
C THR A 105 29.86 3.75 -33.08
N LYS A 106 28.82 4.34 -33.70
CA LYS A 106 27.53 4.64 -33.07
C LYS A 106 26.79 3.35 -32.65
N LEU A 107 26.75 2.33 -33.50
CA LEU A 107 26.21 1.01 -33.15
C LEU A 107 26.93 0.43 -31.92
N ASN A 108 28.26 0.37 -31.94
CA ASN A 108 29.06 -0.16 -30.83
C ASN A 108 28.77 0.57 -29.52
N SER A 109 28.73 1.91 -29.55
CA SER A 109 28.42 2.71 -28.36
C SER A 109 26.99 2.47 -27.83
N THR A 110 26.02 2.24 -28.73
CA THR A 110 24.62 2.02 -28.36
C THR A 110 24.43 0.61 -27.79
N LEU A 111 25.10 -0.38 -28.39
CA LEU A 111 25.14 -1.74 -27.88
C LEU A 111 25.79 -1.80 -26.49
N GLN A 112 26.92 -1.10 -26.27
CA GLN A 112 27.54 -1.03 -24.94
C GLN A 112 26.61 -0.43 -23.89
N ARG A 113 25.87 0.63 -24.24
CA ARG A 113 24.85 1.23 -23.35
C ARG A 113 23.72 0.23 -23.04
N LEU A 114 23.26 -0.54 -24.01
CA LEU A 114 22.26 -1.60 -23.79
C LEU A 114 22.79 -2.66 -22.80
N LEU A 115 24.01 -3.14 -22.99
CA LEU A 115 24.63 -4.15 -22.12
C LEU A 115 24.79 -3.64 -20.67
N GLN A 116 25.23 -2.38 -20.51
CA GLN A 116 25.33 -1.75 -19.19
C GLN A 116 23.96 -1.58 -18.52
N PHE A 117 22.96 -1.18 -19.30
CA PHE A 117 21.59 -0.99 -18.82
C PHE A 117 20.96 -2.30 -18.35
N TYR A 118 21.22 -3.41 -19.04
CA TYR A 118 20.61 -4.71 -18.74
C TYR A 118 20.74 -5.11 -17.27
N ARG A 119 21.91 -4.91 -16.64
CA ARG A 119 22.11 -5.30 -15.24
C ARG A 119 21.19 -4.56 -14.27
N VAL A 120 20.96 -3.27 -14.50
CA VAL A 120 20.06 -2.45 -13.65
C VAL A 120 18.61 -2.82 -13.93
N TYR A 121 18.28 -3.02 -15.21
CA TYR A 121 16.96 -3.44 -15.65
C TYR A 121 16.56 -4.80 -15.06
N ASP A 122 17.42 -5.80 -15.17
CA ASP A 122 17.20 -7.18 -14.73
C ASP A 122 16.85 -7.21 -13.24
N TYR A 123 17.68 -6.55 -12.42
CA TYR A 123 17.42 -6.40 -10.99
C TYR A 123 16.10 -5.67 -10.70
N SER A 124 15.85 -4.54 -11.37
CA SER A 124 14.69 -3.69 -11.08
C SER A 124 13.37 -4.35 -11.47
N ALA A 125 13.33 -4.96 -12.65
CA ALA A 125 12.16 -5.67 -13.15
C ALA A 125 11.91 -6.96 -12.34
N HIS A 126 12.96 -7.72 -12.01
CA HIS A 126 12.83 -8.91 -11.18
C HIS A 126 12.32 -8.56 -9.78
N ARG A 127 12.83 -7.49 -9.15
CA ARG A 127 12.36 -7.03 -7.85
C ARG A 127 10.88 -6.62 -7.88
N ALA A 128 10.46 -5.90 -8.93
CA ALA A 128 9.06 -5.51 -9.10
C ALA A 128 8.14 -6.73 -9.28
N LEU A 129 8.56 -7.72 -10.09
CA LEU A 129 7.83 -8.98 -10.27
C LEU A 129 7.73 -9.79 -8.97
N GLN A 130 8.81 -9.90 -8.19
CA GLN A 130 8.77 -10.59 -6.90
C GLN A 130 7.82 -9.92 -5.92
N ALA A 131 7.83 -8.59 -5.84
CA ALA A 131 6.92 -7.84 -4.98
C ALA A 131 5.46 -8.06 -5.38
N LEU A 132 5.15 -7.94 -6.68
CA LEU A 132 3.80 -8.21 -7.21
C LEU A 132 3.34 -9.65 -6.94
N SER A 133 4.22 -10.62 -7.15
CA SER A 133 3.92 -12.04 -6.87
C SER A 133 3.60 -12.26 -5.38
N ALA A 134 4.41 -11.71 -4.48
CA ALA A 134 4.20 -11.86 -3.04
C ALA A 134 2.87 -11.23 -2.57
N GLU A 135 2.57 -10.04 -3.05
CA GLU A 135 1.33 -9.33 -2.71
C GLU A 135 0.10 -10.06 -3.27
N VAL A 136 0.14 -10.54 -4.51
CA VAL A 136 -0.95 -11.31 -5.10
C VAL A 136 -1.14 -12.66 -4.43
N GLU A 137 -0.06 -13.33 -4.00
CA GLU A 137 -0.19 -14.52 -3.15
C GLU A 137 -0.87 -14.19 -1.82
N GLY A 138 -0.51 -13.07 -1.17
CA GLY A 138 -1.22 -12.57 0.01
C GLY A 138 -2.71 -12.34 -0.24
N LEU A 139 -3.06 -11.68 -1.34
CA LEU A 139 -4.45 -11.40 -1.73
C LEU A 139 -5.23 -12.66 -2.10
N THR A 140 -4.61 -13.64 -2.78
CA THR A 140 -5.27 -14.92 -3.08
C THR A 140 -5.53 -15.75 -1.83
N LEU A 141 -4.66 -15.70 -0.83
CA LEU A 141 -4.91 -16.31 0.48
C LEU A 141 -6.10 -15.65 1.18
N ILE A 142 -6.23 -14.33 1.10
CA ILE A 142 -7.38 -13.59 1.64
C ILE A 142 -8.68 -13.91 0.86
N GLY A 143 -8.63 -13.91 -0.47
CA GLY A 143 -9.79 -14.13 -1.35
C GLY A 143 -10.31 -15.57 -1.38
N ARG A 144 -9.47 -16.58 -1.13
CA ARG A 144 -9.92 -17.99 -0.97
C ARG A 144 -10.36 -18.33 0.46
N SER A 145 -10.18 -17.43 1.43
CA SER A 145 -10.50 -17.65 2.84
C SER A 145 -12.00 -17.62 3.18
N GLU A 146 -12.90 -17.44 2.22
CA GLU A 146 -14.35 -17.60 2.49
C GLU A 146 -14.76 -19.06 2.75
N LYS A 147 -13.97 -20.07 2.36
CA LYS A 147 -14.35 -21.48 2.54
C LYS A 147 -13.50 -22.32 3.48
N GLU A 148 -12.26 -21.96 3.81
CA GLU A 148 -11.44 -22.76 4.73
C GLU A 148 -10.67 -21.92 5.76
N LYS A 149 -11.27 -21.85 6.95
CA LYS A 149 -10.67 -21.72 8.30
C LYS A 149 -9.54 -20.70 8.51
N LYS A 150 -9.97 -19.60 9.16
CA LYS A 150 -9.20 -18.69 10.02
C LYS A 150 -8.05 -17.96 9.33
N LEU A 151 -8.37 -16.74 8.87
CA LEU A 151 -7.41 -15.65 8.68
C LEU A 151 -6.30 -15.73 9.76
N PRO A 152 -5.01 -15.65 9.39
CA PRO A 152 -3.92 -15.65 10.36
C PRO A 152 -4.23 -14.63 11.47
N GLY A 153 -4.13 -15.04 12.73
CA GLY A 153 -4.59 -14.22 13.87
C GLY A 153 -4.06 -12.78 13.86
N GLY A 154 -2.84 -12.57 13.39
CA GLY A 154 -2.24 -11.24 13.26
C GLY A 154 -2.88 -10.33 12.21
N ILE A 155 -3.49 -10.88 11.16
CA ILE A 155 -4.23 -10.10 10.14
C ILE A 155 -5.61 -9.72 10.69
N LEU A 156 -6.33 -10.65 11.32
CA LEU A 156 -7.58 -10.34 12.02
C LEU A 156 -7.39 -9.28 13.10
N GLU A 157 -6.31 -9.38 13.86
CA GLU A 157 -5.98 -8.39 14.89
C GLU A 157 -5.69 -7.02 14.28
N ARG A 158 -4.99 -6.97 13.13
CA ARG A 158 -4.75 -5.70 12.39
C ARG A 158 -6.04 -5.12 11.82
N ILE A 159 -6.90 -5.94 11.23
CA ILE A 159 -8.21 -5.49 10.71
C ILE A 159 -9.05 -4.95 11.87
N ASN A 160 -9.15 -5.67 12.98
CA ASN A 160 -9.88 -5.20 14.15
C ASN A 160 -9.30 -3.90 14.74
N LYS A 161 -7.97 -3.74 14.71
CA LYS A 161 -7.30 -2.48 15.10
C LYS A 161 -7.66 -1.33 14.16
N ILE A 162 -7.73 -1.58 12.86
CA ILE A 162 -8.12 -0.58 11.86
C ILE A 162 -9.59 -0.17 12.06
N SER A 163 -10.50 -1.14 12.19
CA SER A 163 -11.93 -0.85 12.45
C SER A 163 -12.11 -0.05 13.74
N LYS A 164 -11.38 -0.40 14.80
CA LYS A 164 -11.39 0.38 16.04
C LYS A 164 -10.86 1.80 15.84
N LEU A 165 -9.78 1.99 15.09
CA LEU A 165 -9.25 3.32 14.78
C LEU A 165 -10.27 4.17 13.99
N GLU A 166 -11.02 3.56 13.09
CA GLU A 166 -12.08 4.23 12.34
C GLU A 166 -13.25 4.66 13.25
N GLU A 167 -13.67 3.81 14.19
CA GLU A 167 -14.66 4.15 15.21
C GLU A 167 -14.19 5.29 16.14
N ASP A 168 -12.93 5.21 16.59
CA ASP A 168 -12.31 6.24 17.44
C ASP A 168 -12.21 7.58 16.68
N PHE A 169 -11.83 7.54 15.41
CA PHE A 169 -11.74 8.73 14.56
C PHE A 169 -13.10 9.39 14.32
N ASN A 170 -14.14 8.60 14.02
CA ASN A 170 -15.50 9.09 13.88
C ASN A 170 -16.03 9.72 15.17
N THR A 171 -15.64 9.18 16.33
CA THR A 171 -15.97 9.75 17.63
C THR A 171 -15.26 11.08 17.88
N LEU A 172 -13.96 11.18 17.56
CA LEU A 172 -13.23 12.45 17.62
C LEU A 172 -13.78 13.50 16.66
N LEU A 173 -14.25 13.11 15.47
CA LEU A 173 -14.88 14.01 14.51
C LEU A 173 -16.16 14.62 15.09
N ARG A 174 -17.04 13.78 15.66
CA ARG A 174 -18.27 14.24 16.35
C ARG A 174 -17.95 15.13 17.56
N PHE A 175 -16.96 14.76 18.35
CA PHE A 175 -16.50 15.58 19.47
C PHE A 175 -15.97 16.95 19.01
N THR A 176 -15.18 16.98 17.94
CA THR A 176 -14.67 18.23 17.35
C THR A 176 -15.81 19.11 16.83
N TYR A 177 -16.83 18.49 16.23
CA TYR A 177 -18.05 19.19 15.84
C TYR A 177 -18.74 19.86 17.04
N HIS A 178 -18.88 19.16 18.17
CA HIS A 178 -19.44 19.73 19.40
C HIS A 178 -18.58 20.87 19.97
N LEU A 179 -17.25 20.74 19.95
CA LEU A 179 -16.33 21.81 20.36
C LEU A 179 -16.51 23.08 19.52
N TYR A 180 -16.79 22.95 18.23
CA TYR A 180 -16.95 24.09 17.33
C TYR A 180 -18.36 24.69 17.38
N THR A 181 -19.39 23.86 17.36
CA THR A 181 -20.79 24.30 17.23
C THR A 181 -21.46 24.58 18.58
N HIS A 182 -21.13 23.81 19.61
CA HIS A 182 -21.72 23.90 20.94
C HIS A 182 -20.66 23.83 22.05
N PRO A 183 -19.64 24.72 22.06
CA PRO A 183 -18.54 24.66 23.04
C PRO A 183 -19.04 24.72 24.49
N SER A 184 -20.16 25.43 24.74
CA SER A 184 -20.77 25.50 26.06
C SER A 184 -21.27 24.14 26.57
N TRP A 185 -21.66 23.22 25.69
CA TRP A 185 -22.09 21.87 26.08
C TRP A 185 -20.92 21.04 26.57
N VAL A 186 -19.79 21.10 25.88
CA VAL A 186 -18.56 20.40 26.29
C VAL A 186 -18.13 20.86 27.68
N HIS A 187 -18.10 22.17 27.91
CA HIS A 187 -17.78 22.74 29.22
C HIS A 187 -18.77 22.28 30.30
N LYS A 188 -20.09 22.32 30.03
CA LYS A 188 -21.12 21.87 30.98
C LYS A 188 -21.02 20.38 31.32
N VAL A 189 -20.66 19.54 30.35
CA VAL A 189 -20.47 18.10 30.56
C VAL A 189 -19.25 17.85 31.46
N GLU A 190 -18.15 18.56 31.23
CA GLU A 190 -16.96 18.47 32.08
C GLU A 190 -17.25 18.96 33.51
N GLU A 191 -17.89 20.12 33.66
CA GLU A 191 -18.27 20.66 34.97
C GLU A 191 -19.26 19.74 35.70
N ALA A 192 -20.23 19.14 35.00
CA ALA A 192 -21.14 18.16 35.59
C ALA A 192 -20.39 16.94 36.16
N LEU A 193 -19.34 16.45 35.48
CA LEU A 193 -18.47 15.42 36.03
C LEU A 193 -17.76 15.91 37.30
N ARG A 194 -17.19 17.13 37.29
CA ARG A 194 -16.52 17.73 38.46
C ARG A 194 -17.46 17.85 39.65
N GLU A 195 -18.70 18.27 39.43
CA GLU A 195 -19.72 18.37 40.47
C GLU A 195 -20.09 17.01 41.06
N TRP A 196 -20.32 15.99 40.24
CA TRP A 196 -20.61 14.64 40.76
C TRP A 196 -19.45 14.06 41.57
N HIS A 197 -18.23 14.29 41.08
CA HIS A 197 -17.01 13.93 41.78
C HIS A 197 -16.87 14.66 43.12
N SER A 198 -17.17 15.97 43.19
CA SER A 198 -17.14 16.73 44.45
C SER A 198 -18.22 16.29 45.45
N MET A 199 -19.33 15.74 44.95
CA MET A 199 -20.37 15.06 45.77
C MET A 199 -19.98 13.64 46.20
N GLY A 200 -18.79 13.16 45.82
CA GLY A 200 -18.23 11.88 46.26
C GLY A 200 -18.56 10.68 45.37
N LEU A 201 -19.25 10.87 44.24
CA LEU A 201 -19.40 9.78 43.26
C LEU A 201 -18.09 9.61 42.51
N LEU A 202 -17.51 8.41 42.49
CA LEU A 202 -16.24 8.17 41.79
C LEU A 202 -16.43 7.88 40.29
N TRP A 203 -17.54 7.27 39.91
CA TRP A 203 -17.83 6.87 38.54
C TRP A 203 -19.25 7.32 38.21
N VAL A 204 -19.40 8.05 37.11
CA VAL A 204 -20.62 8.79 36.78
C VAL A 204 -21.16 8.27 35.44
N GLU A 205 -22.44 7.92 35.40
CA GLU A 205 -23.11 7.49 34.16
C GLU A 205 -23.55 8.71 33.33
N ALA A 206 -23.70 8.54 32.02
CA ALA A 206 -24.16 9.62 31.13
C ALA A 206 -25.50 10.24 31.57
N ARG A 207 -26.41 9.44 32.16
CA ARG A 207 -27.70 9.93 32.69
C ARG A 207 -27.53 10.89 33.88
N ASN A 208 -26.48 10.74 34.67
CA ASN A 208 -26.17 11.64 35.77
C ASN A 208 -25.60 12.96 35.22
N VAL A 209 -24.74 12.85 34.20
CA VAL A 209 -24.19 14.02 33.51
C VAL A 209 -25.30 14.83 32.88
N GLU A 210 -26.22 14.23 32.12
CA GLU A 210 -27.39 14.90 31.54
C GLU A 210 -28.18 15.70 32.58
N LYS A 211 -28.51 15.08 33.73
CA LYS A 211 -29.26 15.75 34.81
C LYS A 211 -28.57 16.99 35.37
N LYS A 212 -27.24 17.06 35.29
CA LYS A 212 -26.46 18.19 35.81
C LYS A 212 -26.07 19.21 34.74
N SER A 213 -25.69 18.75 33.56
CA SER A 213 -25.27 19.60 32.45
C SER A 213 -26.47 20.22 31.70
N GLY A 214 -27.63 19.56 31.74
CA GLY A 214 -28.78 19.88 30.89
C GLY A 214 -28.56 19.56 29.40
N VAL A 215 -27.48 18.85 29.07
CA VAL A 215 -27.19 18.36 27.72
C VAL A 215 -27.83 16.99 27.57
N GLU A 216 -28.58 16.80 26.49
CA GLU A 216 -29.25 15.52 26.18
C GLU A 216 -28.29 14.33 26.29
N ARG A 217 -28.77 13.22 26.84
CA ARG A 217 -27.98 12.02 27.13
C ARG A 217 -27.07 11.59 25.99
N ASP A 218 -27.58 11.55 24.76
CA ASP A 218 -26.83 11.06 23.61
C ASP A 218 -25.65 12.00 23.29
N SER A 219 -25.90 13.31 23.24
CA SER A 219 -24.87 14.32 23.05
C SER A 219 -23.87 14.34 24.20
N ALA A 220 -24.33 14.19 25.45
CA ALA A 220 -23.46 14.10 26.62
C ALA A 220 -22.57 12.85 26.54
N SER A 221 -23.11 11.72 26.09
CA SER A 221 -22.34 10.49 25.91
C SER A 221 -21.28 10.65 24.82
N GLU A 222 -21.62 11.23 23.66
CA GLU A 222 -20.65 11.49 22.60
C GLU A 222 -19.51 12.40 23.07
N ILE A 223 -19.83 13.43 23.85
CA ILE A 223 -18.83 14.34 24.42
C ILE A 223 -17.93 13.60 25.42
N LEU A 224 -18.49 12.75 26.29
CA LEU A 224 -17.73 11.96 27.26
C LEU A 224 -16.78 10.96 26.59
N GLU A 225 -17.22 10.31 25.51
CA GLU A 225 -16.37 9.42 24.70
C GLU A 225 -15.23 10.22 24.02
N GLY A 226 -15.52 11.42 23.51
CA GLY A 226 -14.51 12.31 22.97
C GLY A 226 -13.47 12.75 24.01
N LEU A 227 -13.91 13.18 25.19
CA LEU A 227 -13.06 13.54 26.33
C LEU A 227 -12.20 12.35 26.80
N MET A 228 -12.73 11.13 26.70
CA MET A 228 -11.98 9.91 26.99
C MET A 228 -10.86 9.68 25.96
N LEU A 229 -11.16 9.80 24.67
CA LEU A 229 -10.16 9.57 23.61
C LEU A 229 -9.00 10.57 23.66
N ILE A 230 -9.24 11.83 24.08
CA ILE A 230 -8.16 12.81 24.30
C ILE A 230 -7.50 12.71 25.68
N GLY A 231 -7.91 11.75 26.51
CA GLY A 231 -7.26 11.40 27.76
C GLY A 231 -7.60 12.28 28.96
N LEU A 232 -8.69 13.05 28.92
CA LEU A 232 -9.20 13.84 30.05
C LEU A 232 -10.10 13.03 30.99
N VAL A 233 -10.80 12.05 30.43
CA VAL A 233 -11.76 11.20 31.14
C VAL A 233 -11.34 9.73 31.03
N GLU A 234 -11.57 8.96 32.09
CA GLU A 234 -11.50 7.51 32.09
C GLU A 234 -12.89 6.91 31.92
N LYS A 235 -12.98 5.81 31.18
CA LYS A 235 -14.21 5.05 30.98
C LYS A 235 -14.08 3.64 31.56
N LYS A 236 -15.17 3.15 32.15
CA LYS A 236 -15.31 1.76 32.58
C LYS A 236 -16.72 1.26 32.28
N MET A 237 -16.89 -0.04 32.06
CA MET A 237 -18.21 -0.66 31.97
C MET A 237 -18.66 -1.11 33.37
N ARG A 238 -19.87 -0.74 33.79
CA ARG A 238 -20.52 -1.21 35.01
C ARG A 238 -21.99 -1.52 34.75
N GLY A 239 -22.42 -2.76 35.04
CA GLY A 239 -23.83 -3.15 34.89
C GLY A 239 -24.39 -3.02 33.46
N GLY A 240 -23.53 -3.07 32.44
CA GLY A 240 -23.92 -2.88 31.05
C GLY A 240 -23.94 -1.42 30.56
N GLU A 241 -23.70 -0.44 31.45
CA GLU A 241 -23.58 0.96 31.08
C GLU A 241 -22.13 1.47 31.18
N SER A 242 -21.80 2.45 30.34
CA SER A 242 -20.54 3.20 30.41
C SER A 242 -20.58 4.19 31.57
N VAL A 243 -19.57 4.11 32.44
CA VAL A 243 -19.33 5.08 33.51
C VAL A 243 -18.01 5.81 33.30
N TYR A 244 -17.98 7.07 33.69
CA TYR A 244 -16.91 8.01 33.40
C TYR A 244 -16.35 8.62 34.68
N LYS A 245 -15.06 8.94 34.68
CA LYS A 245 -14.35 9.61 35.78
C LYS A 245 -13.35 10.59 35.19
N LEU A 246 -13.11 11.74 35.82
CA LEU A 246 -12.01 12.63 35.43
C LEU A 246 -10.69 11.95 35.76
N ARG A 247 -9.74 12.01 34.83
CA ARG A 247 -8.42 11.42 35.04
C ARG A 247 -7.73 12.09 36.23
N GLY A 248 -7.13 11.30 37.12
CA GLY A 248 -6.51 11.78 38.36
C GLY A 248 -7.47 12.04 39.53
N PHE A 249 -8.79 12.02 39.33
CA PHE A 249 -9.73 12.17 40.45
C PHE A 249 -9.74 10.92 41.34
N GLY A 250 -9.53 11.12 42.65
CA GLY A 250 -9.53 10.05 43.65
C GLY A 250 -8.21 9.30 43.84
N GLU A 251 -7.14 9.69 43.15
CA GLU A 251 -5.81 9.05 43.25
C GLU A 251 -4.97 9.59 44.43
N ASP A 252 -5.41 10.65 45.09
CA ASP A 252 -4.71 11.29 46.23
C ASP A 252 -4.87 10.61 47.60
N LYS A 253 -5.44 9.39 47.68
CA LYS A 253 -5.62 8.67 48.97
C LYS A 253 -4.58 7.57 49.25
N GLY A 254 -3.46 7.56 48.52
CA GLY A 254 -2.45 6.50 48.62
C GLY A 254 -1.06 6.89 49.14
N ASN A 255 -0.77 8.18 49.36
CA ASN A 255 0.55 8.64 49.82
C ASN A 255 0.43 9.65 50.98
N ILE A 256 0.03 9.15 52.15
CA ILE A 256 0.44 9.66 53.48
C ILE A 256 0.68 8.46 54.37
#